data_AF-A0A6B0WED9-F1
#
_entry.id   AF-A0A6B0WED9-F1
#
_cell.length_a   1.000
_cell.length_b   1.000
_cell.length_c   1.000
_cell.angle_alpha   90.00
_cell.angle_beta   90.00
_cell.angle_gamma   90.00
#
_symmetry.space_group_name_H-M   'P 1'
#
loop_
_entity.id
_entity.type
_entity.pdbx_description
1 polymer ?
#
loop_
_entity_poly.entity_id
_entity_poly.type
_entity_poly.pdbx_seq_one_letter_code
_entity_poly.pdbx_strand_id
1 'polypeptide(L)'
;MLSIGQATRPAGRREVHMIRNHPERQSRRWMTALVALLIAAIAAPAAAQQFAPYYGKNRVKWDKFDWHIYTTDHFDIYYYPELEEHLERVAGYAESAYQ
;
A
#
# COMPACT_ATOMS: atom_id res chain seq x y z
N MET A 1 28.67 -95.71 -6.95
CA MET A 1 28.48 -95.53 -5.48
C MET A 1 29.48 -94.47 -5.05
N LEU A 2 29.18 -93.36 -4.37
CA LEU A 2 27.96 -92.83 -3.76
C LEU A 2 28.12 -91.29 -3.73
N SER A 3 27.00 -90.58 -3.81
CA SER A 3 26.86 -89.13 -3.71
C SER A 3 26.72 -88.68 -2.25
N ILE A 4 26.80 -87.36 -2.01
CA ILE A 4 26.37 -86.59 -0.82
C ILE A 4 27.41 -86.61 0.32
N GLY A 5 27.74 -85.56 1.07
CA GLY A 5 27.31 -84.17 1.30
C GLY A 5 28.36 -83.61 2.31
N GLN A 6 28.41 -82.35 2.73
CA GLN A 6 27.38 -81.55 3.36
C GLN A 6 27.98 -80.16 3.61
N ALA A 7 27.09 -79.18 3.58
CA ALA A 7 27.36 -77.80 3.92
C ALA A 7 27.65 -77.62 5.42
N THR A 8 28.51 -76.65 5.75
CA THR A 8 28.55 -76.03 7.08
C THR A 8 28.69 -74.51 6.94
N ARG A 9 27.58 -73.79 7.19
CA ARG A 9 27.54 -72.40 7.69
C ARG A 9 27.41 -72.51 9.22
N PRO A 10 27.96 -71.59 10.06
CA PRO A 10 27.56 -70.17 10.15
C PRO A 10 28.79 -69.26 10.47
N ALA A 11 28.78 -67.95 10.72
CA ALA A 11 27.84 -67.01 11.30
C ALA A 11 28.32 -65.55 11.05
N GLY A 12 27.41 -64.58 11.10
CA GLY A 12 27.73 -63.27 11.69
C GLY A 12 28.25 -62.13 10.81
N ARG A 13 27.57 -61.82 9.69
CA ARG A 13 27.70 -60.48 9.07
C ARG A 13 26.89 -59.47 9.89
N ARG A 14 27.52 -58.83 10.89
CA ARG A 14 26.96 -57.61 11.48
C ARG A 14 27.23 -56.47 10.51
N GLU A 15 26.20 -56.11 9.74
CA GLU A 15 26.19 -54.88 8.99
C GLU A 15 26.36 -53.71 9.96
N VAL A 16 27.53 -53.07 9.93
CA VAL A 16 27.63 -51.69 10.39
C VAL A 16 26.85 -50.89 9.37
N HIS A 17 25.57 -50.62 9.66
CA HIS A 17 24.74 -49.71 8.87
C HIS A 17 25.35 -48.32 9.06
N MET A 18 26.35 -48.03 8.24
CA MET A 18 26.96 -46.72 8.12
C MET A 18 25.87 -45.82 7.56
N ILE A 19 25.13 -45.14 8.45
CA ILE A 19 24.17 -44.10 8.06
C ILE A 19 25.00 -42.98 7.45
N ARG A 20 25.22 -43.09 6.14
CA ARG A 20 25.84 -42.07 5.32
C ARG A 20 24.85 -40.92 5.22
N ASN A 21 24.89 -40.03 6.20
CA ASN A 21 24.27 -38.73 6.07
C ASN A 21 24.95 -38.05 4.88
N HIS A 22 24.16 -37.69 3.87
CA HIS A 22 24.61 -36.92 2.72
C HIS A 22 24.31 -35.44 3.00
N PRO A 23 25.17 -34.71 3.75
CA PRO A 23 24.93 -33.31 4.11
C PRO A 23 24.73 -32.43 2.86
N GLU A 24 25.36 -32.80 1.75
CA GLU A 24 25.27 -32.13 0.46
C GLU A 24 23.86 -32.14 -0.17
N ARG A 25 23.07 -33.18 0.09
CA ARG A 25 21.68 -33.26 -0.41
C ARG A 25 20.75 -32.42 0.47
N GLN A 26 21.08 -32.31 1.76
CA GLN A 26 20.32 -31.56 2.73
C GLN A 26 20.58 -30.05 2.55
N SER A 27 21.84 -29.63 2.41
CA SER A 27 22.23 -28.23 2.18
C SER A 27 21.61 -27.64 0.91
N ARG A 28 21.57 -28.42 -0.19
CA ARG A 28 20.91 -28.00 -1.45
C ARG A 28 19.40 -27.81 -1.28
N ARG A 29 18.73 -28.64 -0.48
CA ARG A 29 17.29 -28.53 -0.20
C ARG A 29 16.95 -27.29 0.63
N TRP A 30 17.78 -26.97 1.62
CA TRP A 30 17.63 -25.75 2.43
C TRP A 30 17.85 -24.49 1.59
N MET A 31 18.86 -24.51 0.72
CA MET A 31 19.13 -23.39 -0.19
C MET A 31 17.97 -23.17 -1.17
N THR A 32 17.40 -24.22 -1.74
CA THR A 32 16.20 -24.09 -2.60
C THR A 32 14.99 -23.55 -1.84
N ALA A 33 14.80 -23.95 -0.58
CA ALA A 33 13.70 -23.46 0.25
C ALA A 33 13.87 -21.97 0.61
N LEU A 34 15.09 -21.54 0.92
CA LEU A 34 15.41 -20.14 1.21
C LEU A 34 15.21 -19.24 -0.02
N VAL A 35 15.63 -19.70 -1.20
CA VAL A 35 15.40 -18.97 -2.46
C VAL A 35 13.91 -18.88 -2.78
N ALA A 36 13.15 -19.96 -2.62
CA ALA A 36 11.70 -19.95 -2.82
C ALA A 36 10.99 -18.99 -1.84
N LEU A 37 11.42 -18.97 -0.58
CA LEU A 37 10.89 -18.06 0.44
C LEU A 37 11.20 -16.59 0.11
N LEU A 38 12.41 -16.31 -0.38
CA LEU A 38 12.81 -14.97 -0.79
C LEU A 38 12.00 -14.48 -1.99
N ILE A 39 11.77 -15.35 -2.99
CA ILE A 39 10.92 -15.04 -4.14
C ILE A 39 9.48 -14.75 -3.71
N ALA A 40 8.93 -15.56 -2.79
CA ALA A 40 7.58 -15.35 -2.26
C ALA A 40 7.45 -14.03 -1.48
N ALA A 41 8.47 -13.64 -0.71
CA ALA A 41 8.48 -12.39 0.04
C ALA A 41 8.54 -11.16 -0.87
N ILE A 42 9.25 -11.23 -2.00
CA ILE A 42 9.34 -10.14 -2.98
C ILE A 42 8.02 -9.97 -3.75
N ALA A 43 7.24 -11.03 -3.95
CA ALA A 43 5.96 -10.98 -4.66
C ALA A 43 4.79 -10.39 -3.82
N ALA A 44 4.97 -10.23 -2.50
CA ALA A 44 3.91 -9.82 -1.58
C ALA A 44 3.38 -8.36 -1.70
N PRO A 45 4.14 -7.33 -2.12
CA PRO A 45 3.65 -5.95 -2.00
C PRO A 45 2.72 -5.50 -3.14
N ALA A 46 2.43 -6.34 -4.13
CA ALA A 46 1.52 -5.98 -5.23
C ALA A 46 0.05 -5.79 -4.77
N ALA A 47 -0.34 -6.38 -3.63
CA ALA A 47 -1.71 -6.29 -3.12
C ALA A 47 -1.99 -5.01 -2.30
N ALA A 48 -0.97 -4.24 -1.93
CA ALA A 48 -1.12 -3.03 -1.11
C ALA A 48 -1.44 -1.77 -1.92
N GLN A 49 -1.30 -1.81 -3.25
CA GLN A 49 -1.59 -0.68 -4.13
C GLN A 49 -3.08 -0.69 -4.53
N GLN A 50 -3.97 -0.56 -3.55
CA GLN A 50 -5.37 -0.24 -3.82
C GLN A 50 -5.44 1.20 -4.31
N PHE A 51 -5.28 1.38 -5.63
CA PHE A 51 -5.47 2.64 -6.32
C PHE A 51 -6.91 3.08 -6.05
N ALA A 52 -7.13 4.11 -5.26
CA ALA A 52 -8.44 4.73 -5.10
C ALA A 52 -8.59 5.79 -6.21
N PRO A 53 -9.32 5.52 -7.30
CA PRO A 53 -9.40 6.42 -8.46
C PRO A 53 -10.27 7.66 -8.20
N TYR A 54 -10.70 7.88 -6.95
CA TYR A 54 -11.73 8.85 -6.60
C TYR A 54 -11.17 10.18 -6.05
N TYR A 55 -9.85 10.31 -5.93
CA TYR A 55 -9.22 11.59 -5.63
C TYR A 55 -9.23 12.47 -6.89
N GLY A 56 -9.78 13.69 -6.81
CA GLY A 56 -9.69 14.69 -7.89
C GLY A 56 -11.00 15.23 -8.45
N LYS A 57 -12.17 14.90 -7.87
CA LYS A 57 -13.40 15.65 -8.19
C LYS A 57 -13.59 16.75 -7.15
N ASN A 58 -13.43 18.01 -7.55
CA ASN A 58 -13.83 19.15 -6.73
C ASN A 58 -15.31 18.97 -6.36
N ARG A 59 -15.62 18.98 -5.06
CA ARG A 59 -17.01 18.98 -4.60
C ARG A 59 -17.60 20.34 -4.98
N VAL A 60 -18.44 20.35 -6.01
CA VAL A 60 -19.22 21.55 -6.36
C VAL A 60 -20.28 21.72 -5.28
N LYS A 61 -20.03 22.63 -4.33
CA LYS A 61 -21.04 23.02 -3.35
C LYS A 61 -21.92 24.10 -3.99
N TRP A 62 -23.15 23.73 -4.30
CA TRP A 62 -24.18 24.70 -4.64
C TRP A 62 -24.65 25.35 -3.34
N ASP A 63 -24.52 26.67 -3.26
CA ASP A 63 -25.07 27.46 -2.15
C ASP A 63 -26.14 28.41 -2.69
N LYS A 64 -27.03 28.86 -1.81
CA LYS A 64 -27.98 29.93 -2.16
C LYS A 64 -27.27 31.25 -1.94
N PHE A 65 -26.91 31.91 -3.02
CA PHE A 65 -26.29 33.21 -2.96
C PHE A 65 -27.36 34.31 -2.91
N ASP A 66 -27.41 35.06 -1.81
CA ASP A 66 -28.25 36.25 -1.67
C ASP A 66 -27.38 37.50 -1.80
N TRP A 67 -27.04 37.84 -3.05
CA TRP A 67 -26.20 39.00 -3.35
C TRP A 67 -27.03 40.28 -3.38
N HIS A 68 -26.56 41.29 -2.67
CA HIS A 68 -27.09 42.64 -2.70
C HIS A 68 -26.04 43.60 -3.28
N ILE A 69 -26.49 44.72 -3.82
CA ILE A 69 -25.63 45.71 -4.46
C ILE A 69 -25.79 47.04 -3.74
N TYR A 70 -24.67 47.62 -3.33
CA TYR A 70 -24.60 48.97 -2.80
C TYR A 70 -23.74 49.83 -3.72
N THR A 71 -24.37 50.79 -4.36
CA THR A 71 -23.73 51.67 -5.35
C THR A 71 -23.31 52.99 -4.69
N THR A 72 -22.05 53.37 -4.90
CA THR A 72 -21.47 54.66 -4.53
C THR A 72 -21.20 55.49 -5.80
N ASP A 73 -20.53 56.63 -5.66
CA ASP A 73 -20.19 57.48 -6.81
C ASP A 73 -19.23 56.78 -7.79
N HIS A 74 -18.31 55.93 -7.30
CA HIS A 74 -17.29 55.26 -8.11
C HIS A 74 -17.31 53.72 -8.07
N PHE A 75 -18.08 53.09 -7.17
CA PHE A 75 -18.06 51.63 -6.98
C PHE A 75 -19.45 51.01 -6.88
N ASP A 76 -19.59 49.79 -7.42
CA ASP A 76 -20.67 48.87 -7.11
C ASP A 76 -20.16 47.78 -6.18
N ILE A 77 -20.62 47.79 -4.92
CA ILE A 77 -20.18 46.85 -3.90
C ILE A 77 -21.21 45.73 -3.78
N TYR A 78 -20.79 44.52 -4.14
CA TYR A 78 -21.58 43.30 -3.99
C TYR A 78 -21.33 42.71 -2.60
N TYR A 79 -22.39 42.54 -1.82
CA TYR A 79 -22.29 42.12 -0.43
C TYR A 79 -23.42 41.15 -0.04
N TYR A 80 -23.25 40.49 1.10
CA TYR A 80 -24.31 39.72 1.74
C TYR A 80 -24.98 40.56 2.85
N PRO A 81 -26.28 40.41 3.10
CA PRO A 81 -27.03 41.23 4.06
C PRO A 81 -26.40 41.32 5.45
N GLU A 82 -25.72 40.27 5.93
CA GLU A 82 -25.07 40.25 7.24
C GLU A 82 -23.95 41.29 7.38
N LEU A 83 -23.46 41.84 6.27
CA LEU A 83 -22.40 42.85 6.22
C LEU A 83 -22.92 44.29 6.07
N GLU A 84 -24.23 44.49 5.97
CA GLU A 84 -24.85 45.80 5.70
C GLU A 84 -24.44 46.87 6.72
N GLU A 85 -24.40 46.52 8.01
CA GLU A 85 -24.04 47.45 9.09
C GLU A 85 -22.62 48.04 8.96
N HIS A 86 -21.73 47.35 8.24
CA HIS A 86 -20.34 47.75 8.08
C HIS A 86 -20.09 48.41 6.71
N LEU A 87 -21.07 48.37 5.82
CA LEU A 87 -20.90 48.66 4.40
C LEU A 87 -20.60 50.14 4.15
N GLU A 88 -21.27 51.05 4.85
CA GLU A 88 -21.07 52.49 4.72
C GLU A 88 -19.61 52.88 5.03
N ARG A 89 -19.02 52.29 6.06
CA ARG A 89 -17.63 52.55 6.44
C ARG A 89 -16.64 52.04 5.39
N VAL A 90 -16.88 50.84 4.86
CA VAL A 90 -16.04 50.24 3.81
C VAL A 90 -16.15 51.03 2.51
N ALA A 91 -17.37 51.41 2.12
CA ALA A 91 -17.64 52.28 0.98
C ALA A 91 -16.92 53.63 1.13
N GLY A 92 -17.03 54.28 2.29
CA GLY A 92 -16.36 55.55 2.57
C GLY A 92 -14.83 55.45 2.45
N TYR A 93 -14.22 54.34 2.89
CA TYR A 93 -12.78 54.12 2.70
C TYR A 93 -12.40 53.89 1.24
N ALA A 94 -13.19 53.13 0.49
CA ALA A 94 -12.94 52.91 -0.94
C ALA A 94 -13.01 54.23 -1.72
N GLU A 95 -14.05 55.05 -1.47
CA GLU A 95 -14.21 56.37 -2.08
C GLU A 95 -13.09 57.33 -1.70
N SER A 96 -12.71 57.37 -0.41
CA SER A 96 -11.61 58.22 0.05
C SER A 96 -10.27 57.84 -0.58
N ALA A 97 -10.06 56.57 -0.92
CA ALA A 97 -8.84 56.09 -1.56
C ALA A 97 -8.82 56.33 -3.08
N TYR A 98 -9.99 56.56 -3.69
CA TYR A 98 -10.11 56.88 -5.11
C TYR A 98 -9.75 58.34 -5.40
N GLN A 99 -10.07 59.25 -4.47
CA GLN A 99 -9.74 60.68 -4.52
C GLN A 99 -8.23 60.92 -4.30
#